data_AF-A0A398BNQ4-F1
#
_entry.id   AF-A0A398BNQ4-F1
#
_cell.length_a   1.000
_cell.length_b   1.000
_cell.length_c   1.000
_cell.angle_alpha   90.00
_cell.angle_beta   90.00
_cell.angle_gamma   90.00
#
_symmetry.space_group_name_H-M   'P 1'
#
loop_
_entity.id
_entity.type
_entity.pdbx_description
1 polymer ?
#
loop_
_entity_poly.entity_id
_entity_poly.type
_entity_poly.pdbx_seq_one_letter_code
_entity_poly.pdbx_strand_id
1 'polypeptide(L)'
;MNKDALNSLVLRYKRERTDEIFNEIYREVSASWRNLHTVGKSVMSDESEILATYEDTLLKCIELFDENKGDFEHMWNSFIWRERRAIYRKKKRLYYYEVPESSSDNDDDDFSSFFNKVHAEFNTEELALGKKKADQRMLIDSLLNGADESTTAIVETFLAHPKPTATAIAKELGVHHSKVIRALNRLAGKFSTKQFGDYHDYLIAL
;
A
#
# COMPACT_ATOMS: atom_id res chain seq x y z
N MET A 1 13.51 -20.68 -25.74
CA MET A 1 13.95 -21.97 -25.14
C MET A 1 14.42 -22.89 -26.25
N ASN A 2 15.13 -23.99 -25.95
CA ASN A 2 15.34 -25.04 -26.96
C ASN A 2 14.05 -25.86 -27.08
N LYS A 3 13.28 -25.62 -28.15
CA LYS A 3 11.91 -26.12 -28.31
C LYS A 3 11.83 -27.65 -28.32
N ASP A 4 12.71 -28.30 -29.07
CA ASP A 4 12.71 -29.75 -29.24
C ASP A 4 13.09 -30.48 -27.96
N ALA A 5 14.05 -29.91 -27.20
CA ALA A 5 14.45 -30.42 -25.90
C ALA A 5 13.30 -30.33 -24.88
N LEU A 6 12.62 -29.19 -24.81
CA LEU A 6 11.49 -28.97 -23.92
C LEU A 6 10.32 -29.90 -24.26
N ASN A 7 9.96 -30.04 -25.54
CA ASN A 7 8.91 -30.95 -25.98
C ASN A 7 9.22 -32.39 -25.51
N SER A 8 10.46 -32.83 -25.70
CA SER A 8 10.92 -34.17 -25.28
C SER A 8 10.86 -34.35 -23.76
N LEU A 9 11.25 -33.35 -22.98
CA LEU A 9 11.18 -33.35 -21.52
C LEU A 9 9.75 -33.49 -21.02
N VAL A 10 8.81 -32.72 -21.59
CA VAL A 10 7.38 -32.78 -21.22
C VAL A 10 6.80 -34.16 -21.51
N LEU A 11 7.10 -34.76 -22.66
CA LEU A 11 6.67 -36.12 -22.98
C LEU A 11 7.27 -37.17 -22.04
N ARG A 12 8.55 -37.02 -21.68
CA ARG A 12 9.22 -37.90 -20.70
C ARG A 12 8.55 -37.80 -19.33
N TYR A 13 8.27 -36.59 -18.85
CA TYR A 13 7.56 -36.37 -17.60
C TYR A 13 6.16 -36.99 -17.60
N LYS A 14 5.42 -36.89 -18.72
CA LYS A 14 4.08 -37.52 -18.81
C LYS A 14 4.11 -39.04 -18.62
N ARG A 15 5.20 -39.71 -19.02
CA ARG A 15 5.40 -41.16 -18.86
C ARG A 15 5.91 -41.55 -17.48
N GLU A 16 6.94 -40.85 -16.99
CA GLU A 16 7.70 -41.26 -15.81
C GLU A 16 7.19 -40.61 -14.50
N ARG A 17 6.58 -39.42 -14.60
CA ARG A 17 6.02 -38.66 -13.47
C ARG A 17 7.00 -38.43 -12.30
N THR A 18 8.28 -38.27 -12.61
CA THR A 18 9.33 -38.01 -11.63
C THR A 18 9.55 -36.52 -11.40
N ASP A 19 9.75 -36.12 -10.15
CA ASP A 19 9.96 -34.74 -9.73
C ASP A 19 11.21 -34.10 -10.38
N GLU A 20 12.25 -34.88 -10.64
CA GLU A 20 13.50 -34.40 -11.27
C GLU A 20 13.23 -33.79 -12.66
N ILE A 21 12.42 -34.48 -13.47
CA ILE A 21 12.05 -34.00 -14.81
C ILE A 21 11.13 -32.78 -14.71
N PHE A 22 10.19 -32.79 -13.75
CA PHE A 22 9.35 -31.61 -13.51
C PHE A 22 10.18 -30.38 -13.15
N ASN A 23 11.14 -30.53 -12.24
CA ASN A 23 12.03 -29.45 -11.83
C ASN A 23 12.86 -28.91 -13.01
N GLU A 24 13.28 -29.79 -13.93
CA GLU A 24 13.96 -29.39 -15.16
C GLU A 24 13.05 -28.56 -16.07
N ILE A 25 11.81 -29.03 -16.32
CA ILE A 25 10.80 -28.30 -17.08
C ILE A 25 10.50 -26.94 -16.43
N TYR A 26 10.27 -26.93 -15.12
CA TYR A 26 9.97 -25.73 -14.36
C TYR A 26 11.09 -24.71 -14.48
N ARG A 27 12.35 -25.14 -14.31
CA ARG A 27 13.52 -24.26 -14.45
C ARG A 27 13.63 -23.67 -15.85
N GLU A 28 13.39 -24.45 -16.90
CA GLU A 28 13.44 -23.94 -18.28
C GLU A 28 12.31 -22.93 -18.56
N VAL A 29 11.09 -23.23 -18.12
CA VAL A 29 9.92 -22.38 -18.38
C VAL A 29 9.97 -21.12 -17.53
N SER A 30 10.29 -21.23 -16.23
CA SER A 30 10.35 -20.09 -15.31
C SER A 30 11.45 -19.09 -15.66
N ALA A 31 12.53 -19.53 -16.32
CA ALA A 31 13.55 -18.61 -16.85
C ALA A 31 12.99 -17.60 -17.87
N SER A 32 11.83 -17.88 -18.48
CA SER A 32 11.12 -16.96 -19.38
C SER A 32 10.24 -15.93 -18.66
N TRP A 33 9.97 -16.11 -17.37
CA TRP A 33 9.07 -15.27 -16.58
C TRP A 33 9.78 -14.00 -16.14
N ARG A 34 9.76 -12.98 -17.00
CA ARG A 34 10.37 -11.67 -16.74
C ARG A 34 9.33 -10.65 -16.30
N ASN A 35 9.73 -9.77 -15.38
CA ASN A 35 8.96 -8.61 -14.95
C ASN A 35 7.52 -8.96 -14.51
N LEU A 36 7.36 -9.99 -13.67
CA LEU A 36 6.05 -10.45 -13.20
C LEU A 36 5.25 -9.34 -12.52
N HIS A 37 5.91 -8.50 -11.73
CA HIS A 37 5.32 -7.27 -11.19
C HIS A 37 4.70 -6.35 -12.27
N THR A 38 5.40 -6.10 -13.38
CA THR A 38 4.89 -5.27 -14.49
C THR A 38 3.70 -5.95 -15.17
N VAL A 39 3.75 -7.27 -15.32
CA VAL A 39 2.62 -8.04 -15.85
C VAL A 39 1.42 -7.93 -14.90
N GLY A 40 1.62 -8.07 -13.60
CA GLY A 40 0.58 -7.92 -12.57
C GLY A 40 -0.14 -6.59 -12.70
N LYS A 41 0.62 -5.48 -12.75
CA LYS A 41 0.07 -4.13 -12.99
C LYS A 41 -0.78 -4.06 -14.26
N SER A 42 -0.31 -4.66 -15.37
CA SER A 42 -1.02 -4.62 -16.66
C SER A 42 -2.38 -5.32 -16.64
N VAL A 43 -2.59 -6.26 -15.71
CA VAL A 43 -3.85 -7.02 -15.56
C VAL A 43 -4.59 -6.72 -14.26
N MET A 44 -4.23 -5.65 -13.55
CA MET A 44 -4.86 -5.24 -12.28
C MET A 44 -4.72 -6.29 -11.16
N SER A 45 -3.56 -6.92 -11.07
CA SER A 45 -3.25 -8.02 -10.14
C SER A 45 -1.91 -7.79 -9.44
N ASP A 46 -1.64 -8.56 -8.37
CA ASP A 46 -0.33 -8.59 -7.72
C ASP A 46 0.60 -9.64 -8.37
N GLU A 47 1.89 -9.59 -8.02
CA GLU A 47 2.90 -10.50 -8.56
C GLU A 47 2.65 -11.96 -8.15
N SER A 48 2.22 -12.18 -6.90
CA SER A 48 1.96 -13.52 -6.36
C SER A 48 0.83 -14.24 -7.09
N GLU A 49 -0.27 -13.55 -7.41
CA GLU A 49 -1.40 -14.08 -8.16
C GLU A 49 -1.00 -14.41 -9.60
N ILE A 50 -0.12 -13.60 -10.22
CA ILE A 50 0.44 -13.91 -11.54
C ILE A 50 1.35 -15.13 -11.50
N LEU A 51 2.24 -15.22 -10.51
CA LEU A 51 3.12 -16.37 -10.34
C LEU A 51 2.30 -17.66 -10.19
N ALA A 52 1.35 -17.67 -9.26
CA ALA A 52 0.46 -18.82 -9.03
C ALA A 52 -0.30 -19.20 -10.31
N THR A 53 -0.83 -18.21 -11.05
CA THR A 53 -1.52 -18.47 -12.32
C THR A 53 -0.60 -19.12 -13.34
N TYR A 54 0.67 -18.73 -13.41
CA TYR A 54 1.62 -19.33 -14.36
C TYR A 54 1.91 -20.77 -13.94
N GLU A 55 2.18 -21.01 -12.67
CA GLU A 55 2.43 -22.36 -12.16
C GLU A 55 1.24 -23.31 -12.43
N ASP A 56 0.01 -22.86 -12.14
CA ASP A 56 -1.21 -23.61 -12.45
C ASP A 56 -1.37 -23.87 -13.94
N THR A 57 -1.11 -22.85 -14.76
CA THR A 57 -1.16 -22.98 -16.22
C THR A 57 -0.12 -23.98 -16.70
N LEU A 58 1.06 -24.06 -16.04
CA LEU A 58 2.18 -24.87 -16.50
C LEU A 58 1.81 -26.33 -16.33
N LEU A 59 1.29 -26.68 -15.15
CA LEU A 59 0.75 -28.00 -14.86
C LEU A 59 -0.34 -28.38 -15.88
N LYS A 60 -1.29 -27.47 -16.13
CA LYS A 60 -2.37 -27.68 -17.12
C LYS A 60 -1.83 -27.90 -18.53
N CYS A 61 -0.84 -27.12 -18.97
CA CYS A 61 -0.22 -27.28 -20.28
C CYS A 61 0.53 -28.62 -20.39
N ILE A 62 1.25 -29.04 -19.36
CA ILE A 62 1.94 -30.34 -19.32
C ILE A 62 0.93 -31.48 -19.51
N GLU A 63 -0.21 -31.43 -18.83
CA GLU A 63 -1.25 -32.45 -18.96
C GLU A 63 -1.84 -32.49 -20.37
N LEU A 64 -2.15 -31.31 -20.94
CA LEU A 64 -2.82 -31.18 -22.24
C LEU A 64 -1.88 -31.30 -23.45
N PHE A 65 -0.56 -31.27 -23.24
CA PHE A 65 0.41 -31.27 -24.35
C PHE A 65 0.32 -32.52 -25.22
N ASP A 66 0.32 -32.28 -26.53
CA ASP A 66 0.30 -33.29 -27.59
C ASP A 66 1.25 -32.82 -28.69
N GLU A 67 2.28 -33.62 -28.96
CA GLU A 67 3.33 -33.33 -29.94
C GLU A 67 2.79 -33.11 -31.36
N ASN A 68 1.64 -33.72 -31.68
CA ASN A 68 1.03 -33.61 -33.00
C ASN A 68 0.35 -32.25 -33.26
N LYS A 69 0.11 -31.46 -32.20
CA LYS A 69 -0.58 -30.16 -32.27
C LYS A 69 0.37 -28.97 -32.33
N GLY A 70 1.68 -29.21 -32.19
CA GLY A 70 2.73 -28.19 -32.27
C GLY A 70 3.60 -28.12 -31.02
N ASP A 71 4.33 -27.01 -30.87
CA ASP A 71 5.32 -26.83 -29.81
C ASP A 71 4.68 -26.51 -28.44
N PHE A 72 5.29 -27.04 -27.38
CA PHE A 72 4.89 -26.75 -26.01
C PHE A 72 4.97 -25.26 -25.70
N GLU A 73 6.06 -24.60 -26.09
CA GLU A 73 6.28 -23.15 -25.86
C GLU A 73 5.16 -22.31 -26.49
N HIS A 74 4.70 -22.66 -27.70
CA HIS A 74 3.61 -21.93 -28.35
C HIS A 74 2.26 -22.15 -27.66
N MET A 75 1.97 -23.40 -27.27
CA MET A 75 0.75 -23.71 -26.51
C MET A 75 0.74 -22.98 -25.17
N TRP A 76 1.84 -23.06 -24.43
CA TRP A 76 2.06 -22.37 -23.16
C TRP A 76 1.80 -20.86 -23.27
N ASN A 77 2.46 -20.18 -24.21
CA ASN A 77 2.31 -18.74 -24.41
C ASN A 77 0.86 -18.35 -24.76
N SER A 78 0.16 -19.17 -25.55
CA SER A 78 -1.25 -18.97 -25.89
C SER A 78 -2.15 -19.08 -24.66
N PHE A 79 -1.89 -20.04 -23.76
CA PHE A 79 -2.63 -20.21 -22.52
C PHE A 79 -2.37 -19.06 -21.56
N ILE A 80 -1.11 -18.67 -21.34
CA ILE A 80 -0.75 -17.51 -20.50
C ILE A 80 -1.46 -16.25 -20.96
N TRP A 81 -1.53 -16.00 -22.26
CA TRP A 81 -2.26 -14.84 -22.76
C TRP A 81 -3.75 -14.87 -22.44
N ARG A 82 -4.39 -16.05 -22.56
CA ARG A 82 -5.81 -16.22 -22.23
C ARG A 82 -6.07 -16.04 -20.73
N GLU A 83 -5.22 -16.60 -19.88
CA GLU A 83 -5.36 -16.49 -18.42
C GLU A 83 -5.14 -15.05 -17.95
N ARG A 84 -4.11 -14.34 -18.46
CA ARG A 84 -3.92 -12.90 -18.22
C ARG A 84 -5.16 -12.08 -18.59
N ARG A 85 -5.76 -12.36 -19.75
CA ARG A 85 -6.99 -11.70 -20.20
C ARG A 85 -8.19 -12.03 -19.31
N ALA A 86 -8.27 -13.25 -18.79
CA ALA A 86 -9.31 -13.67 -17.86
C ALA A 86 -9.19 -12.94 -16.51
N ILE A 87 -7.97 -12.85 -15.95
CA ILE A 87 -7.67 -12.09 -14.73
C ILE A 87 -8.11 -10.64 -14.90
N TYR A 88 -7.65 -9.96 -15.96
CA TYR A 88 -7.99 -8.56 -16.21
C TYR A 88 -9.51 -8.36 -16.25
N ARG A 89 -10.25 -9.21 -16.97
CA ARG A 89 -11.72 -9.14 -17.04
C ARG A 89 -12.38 -9.33 -15.69
N LYS A 90 -11.89 -10.28 -14.88
CA LYS A 90 -12.38 -10.54 -13.53
C LYS A 90 -12.15 -9.33 -12.63
N LYS A 91 -10.92 -8.81 -12.57
CA LYS A 91 -10.56 -7.64 -11.75
C LYS A 91 -11.31 -6.39 -12.17
N LYS A 92 -11.42 -6.12 -13.49
CA LYS A 92 -12.22 -5.00 -14.01
C LYS A 92 -13.69 -5.08 -13.61
N ARG A 93 -14.28 -6.28 -13.64
CA ARG A 93 -15.65 -6.50 -13.19
C ARG A 93 -15.79 -6.25 -11.68
N LEU A 94 -14.90 -6.80 -10.87
CA LEU A 94 -14.89 -6.59 -9.41
C LEU A 94 -14.80 -5.08 -9.10
N TYR A 95 -13.90 -4.37 -9.79
CA TYR A 95 -13.75 -2.92 -9.63
C TYR A 95 -15.06 -2.15 -9.91
N TYR A 96 -15.79 -2.53 -10.96
CA TYR A 96 -17.01 -1.82 -11.37
C TYR A 96 -18.23 -2.12 -10.48
N TYR A 97 -18.32 -3.31 -9.90
CA TYR A 97 -19.53 -3.77 -9.19
C TYR A 97 -19.37 -3.93 -7.67
N GLU A 98 -18.14 -4.06 -7.15
CA GLU A 98 -17.89 -4.40 -5.74
C GLU A 98 -17.18 -3.27 -4.96
N VAL A 99 -16.74 -2.20 -5.62
CA VAL A 99 -16.20 -1.00 -4.95
C VAL A 99 -17.37 -0.02 -4.70
N PRO A 100 -17.70 0.32 -3.44
CA PRO A 100 -18.72 1.33 -3.15
C PRO A 100 -18.32 2.70 -3.69
N GLU A 101 -19.28 3.33 -4.36
CA GLU A 101 -19.28 4.68 -4.91
C GLU A 101 -18.72 5.68 -3.88
N SER A 102 -17.48 6.12 -4.08
CA SER A 102 -16.89 7.24 -3.35
C SER A 102 -15.79 7.92 -4.16
N SER A 103 -16.18 8.60 -5.23
CA SER A 103 -15.66 9.95 -5.56
C SER A 103 -16.17 10.38 -6.92
N SER A 104 -16.87 11.51 -6.90
CA SER A 104 -17.28 12.35 -8.01
C SER A 104 -16.14 12.74 -8.97
N ASP A 105 -16.56 12.87 -10.23
CA ASP A 105 -16.10 13.82 -11.26
C ASP A 105 -14.80 13.61 -12.05
N ASN A 106 -15.06 13.49 -13.36
CA ASN A 106 -14.32 13.96 -14.52
C ASN A 106 -13.17 13.10 -15.10
N ASP A 107 -13.52 12.54 -16.25
CA ASP A 107 -12.79 12.18 -17.46
C ASP A 107 -11.25 12.27 -17.54
N ASP A 108 -10.78 11.30 -18.33
CA ASP A 108 -9.54 11.23 -19.12
C ASP A 108 -8.25 10.72 -18.44
N ASP A 109 -8.02 9.43 -18.72
CA ASP A 109 -6.75 8.92 -19.25
C ASP A 109 -5.51 8.92 -18.33
N ASP A 110 -5.69 8.48 -17.08
CA ASP A 110 -4.52 8.23 -16.22
C ASP A 110 -4.63 6.98 -15.33
N PHE A 111 -4.88 5.82 -15.96
CA PHE A 111 -4.83 4.54 -15.26
C PHE A 111 -3.37 4.13 -14.89
N SER A 112 -2.36 4.73 -15.53
CA SER A 112 -0.95 4.46 -15.24
C SER A 112 -0.43 5.16 -13.98
N SER A 113 -0.97 6.35 -13.65
CA SER A 113 -0.54 7.13 -12.49
C SER A 113 -1.01 6.55 -11.15
N PHE A 114 -2.16 5.88 -11.11
CA PHE A 114 -2.62 5.24 -9.88
C PHE A 114 -1.71 4.06 -9.47
N PHE A 115 -1.25 3.25 -10.44
CA PHE A 115 -0.35 2.12 -10.18
C PHE A 115 1.12 2.49 -10.02
N ASN A 116 1.53 3.69 -10.43
CA ASN A 116 2.86 4.22 -10.15
C ASN A 116 2.99 4.88 -8.77
N LYS A 117 1.88 5.02 -8.02
CA LYS A 117 1.90 5.61 -6.68
C LYS A 117 1.95 4.59 -5.53
N VAL A 118 2.11 3.29 -5.80
CA VAL A 118 2.11 2.24 -4.75
C VAL A 118 3.50 1.64 -4.48
N HIS A 119 4.58 2.20 -5.05
CA HIS A 119 5.94 1.88 -4.62
C HIS A 119 6.63 3.08 -3.99
N ALA A 120 6.20 3.38 -2.76
CA ALA A 120 7.06 3.80 -1.67
C ALA A 120 6.29 3.44 -0.39
N GLU A 121 6.85 2.53 0.42
CA GLU A 121 6.52 2.28 1.83
C GLU A 121 5.21 2.93 2.32
N PHE A 122 4.05 2.30 2.04
CA PHE A 122 2.80 2.70 2.68
C PHE A 122 2.83 2.19 4.12
N ASN A 123 3.55 2.89 4.97
CA ASN A 123 3.46 2.72 6.41
C ASN A 123 2.14 3.38 6.85
N THR A 124 1.04 2.62 6.81
CA THR A 124 -0.29 3.07 7.23
C THR A 124 -0.29 3.68 8.63
N GLU A 125 0.62 3.21 9.48
CA GLU A 125 0.92 3.78 10.79
C GLU A 125 1.47 5.20 10.68
N GLU A 126 2.43 5.49 9.79
CA GLU A 126 3.01 6.83 9.61
C GLU A 126 2.00 7.83 9.05
N LEU A 127 1.11 7.41 8.15
CA LEU A 127 0.01 8.23 7.64
C LEU A 127 -1.04 8.51 8.74
N ALA A 128 -1.39 7.51 9.55
CA ALA A 128 -2.30 7.69 10.67
C ALA A 128 -1.70 8.61 11.75
N LEU A 129 -0.40 8.45 12.05
CA LEU A 129 0.35 9.32 12.96
C LEU A 129 0.47 10.75 12.41
N GLY A 130 0.71 10.90 11.10
CA GLY A 130 0.77 12.20 10.42
C GLY A 130 -0.55 12.94 10.47
N LYS A 131 -1.67 12.26 10.20
CA LYS A 131 -3.02 12.82 10.33
C LYS A 131 -3.32 13.25 11.76
N LYS A 132 -3.07 12.39 12.74
CA LYS A 132 -3.31 12.74 14.15
C LYS A 132 -2.42 13.89 14.64
N LYS A 133 -1.17 14.01 14.17
CA LYS A 133 -0.31 15.18 14.44
C LYS A 133 -0.85 16.47 13.79
N ALA A 134 -1.43 16.36 12.60
CA ALA A 134 -2.10 17.49 11.96
C ALA A 134 -3.35 17.92 12.74
N ASP A 135 -4.16 16.95 13.19
CA ASP A 135 -5.35 17.19 14.00
C ASP A 135 -5.01 17.83 15.36
N GLN A 136 -3.92 17.40 16.01
CA GLN A 136 -3.38 18.04 17.23
C GLN A 136 -3.01 19.52 16.99
N ARG A 137 -2.35 19.83 15.87
CA ARG A 137 -1.98 21.21 15.52
C ARG A 137 -3.22 22.08 15.27
N MET A 138 -4.19 21.56 14.51
CA MET A 138 -5.45 22.26 14.26
C MET A 138 -6.24 22.52 15.55
N LEU A 139 -6.22 21.59 16.50
CA LEU A 139 -6.82 21.79 17.82
C LEU A 139 -6.11 22.92 18.58
N ILE A 140 -4.78 22.91 18.62
CA ILE A 140 -3.98 23.95 19.28
C ILE A 140 -4.27 25.33 18.66
N ASP A 141 -4.30 25.43 17.33
CA ASP A 141 -4.61 26.68 16.62
C ASP A 141 -6.02 27.17 16.95
N SER A 142 -6.99 26.26 17.04
CA SER A 142 -8.36 26.59 17.44
C SER A 142 -8.45 27.12 18.87
N LEU A 143 -7.71 26.52 19.81
CA LEU A 143 -7.65 26.95 21.21
C LEU A 143 -6.94 28.31 21.37
N LEU A 144 -5.93 28.56 20.54
CA LEU A 144 -5.19 29.82 20.46
C LEU A 144 -5.98 30.95 19.83
N ASN A 145 -7.09 30.66 19.13
CA ASN A 145 -7.94 31.70 18.57
C ASN A 145 -8.44 32.67 19.66
N GLY A 146 -8.13 33.96 19.50
CA GLY A 146 -8.40 35.01 20.48
C GLY A 146 -7.54 34.96 21.76
N ALA A 147 -6.41 34.27 21.76
CA ALA A 147 -5.42 34.34 22.84
C ALA A 147 -4.55 35.60 22.72
N ASP A 148 -3.96 36.04 23.83
CA ASP A 148 -3.00 37.14 23.86
C ASP A 148 -1.62 36.65 23.40
N GLU A 149 -0.82 37.57 22.87
CA GLU A 149 0.54 37.31 22.35
C GLU A 149 1.42 36.56 23.36
N SER A 150 1.25 36.85 24.66
CA SER A 150 2.02 36.16 25.71
C SER A 150 1.65 34.70 25.88
N THR A 151 0.40 34.33 25.63
CA THR A 151 -0.07 32.94 25.66
C THR A 151 0.39 32.18 24.40
N THR A 152 0.39 32.82 23.24
CA THR A 152 0.91 32.23 22.00
C THR A 152 2.40 31.91 22.13
N ALA A 153 3.20 32.85 22.64
CA ALA A 153 4.63 32.61 22.90
C ALA A 153 4.89 31.47 23.90
N ILE A 154 4.03 31.31 24.92
CA ILE A 154 4.11 30.19 25.87
C ILE A 154 3.82 28.86 25.17
N VAL A 155 2.86 28.78 24.27
CA VAL A 155 2.52 27.54 23.56
C VAL A 155 3.59 27.18 22.52
N GLU A 156 4.11 28.15 21.78
CA GLU A 156 5.20 27.92 20.82
C GLU A 156 6.46 27.40 21.50
N THR A 157 6.85 28.01 22.63
CA THR A 157 7.97 27.52 23.44
C THR A 157 7.70 26.16 24.06
N PHE A 158 6.46 25.88 24.48
CA PHE A 158 6.04 24.56 24.95
C PHE A 158 6.21 23.47 23.87
N LEU A 159 5.88 23.79 22.61
CA LEU A 159 5.99 22.86 21.49
C LEU A 159 7.44 22.65 21.01
N ALA A 160 8.30 23.66 21.14
CA ALA A 160 9.69 23.59 20.74
C ALA A 160 10.60 22.91 21.77
N HIS A 161 10.23 22.93 23.05
CA HIS A 161 11.09 22.46 24.13
C HIS A 161 11.06 20.93 24.28
N PRO A 162 12.22 20.24 24.39
CA PRO A 162 12.29 18.76 24.40
C PRO A 162 11.69 18.10 25.64
N LYS A 163 11.65 18.81 26.78
CA LYS A 163 11.01 18.39 28.04
C LYS A 163 10.18 19.53 28.64
N PRO A 164 9.01 19.84 28.08
CA PRO A 164 8.28 21.04 28.42
C PRO A 164 7.73 20.93 29.85
N THR A 165 8.35 21.68 30.76
CA THR A 165 7.86 21.85 32.14
C THR A 165 7.57 23.33 32.34
N ALA A 166 6.51 23.66 33.10
CA ALA A 166 6.13 25.06 33.35
C ALA A 166 7.30 25.91 33.90
N THR A 167 8.19 25.31 34.69
CA THR A 167 9.40 25.97 35.20
C THR A 167 10.50 26.16 34.15
N ALA A 168 10.65 25.22 33.22
CA ALA A 168 11.63 25.30 32.13
C ALA A 168 11.24 26.40 31.14
N ILE A 169 9.98 26.40 30.71
CA ILE A 169 9.43 27.41 29.79
C ILE A 169 9.43 28.80 30.42
N ALA A 170 9.08 28.89 31.71
CA ALA A 170 9.13 30.12 32.47
C ALA A 170 10.55 30.72 32.54
N LYS A 171 11.56 29.86 32.71
CA LYS A 171 12.97 30.26 32.72
C LYS A 171 13.43 30.77 31.36
N GLU A 172 12.97 30.15 30.28
CA GLU A 172 13.31 30.54 28.89
C GLU A 172 12.65 31.86 28.49
N LEU A 173 11.38 32.06 28.85
CA LEU A 173 10.63 33.28 28.57
C LEU A 173 10.86 34.42 29.57
N GLY A 174 11.62 34.20 30.64
CA GLY A 174 11.86 35.19 31.70
C GLY A 174 10.61 35.57 32.49
N VAL A 175 9.64 34.66 32.62
CA VAL A 175 8.37 34.90 33.35
C VAL A 175 8.25 33.99 34.58
N HIS A 176 7.34 34.30 35.50
CA HIS A 176 7.06 33.42 36.63
C HIS A 176 6.28 32.17 36.17
N HIS A 177 6.63 30.98 36.66
CA HIS A 177 5.98 29.70 36.29
C HIS A 177 4.46 29.70 36.50
N SER A 178 3.95 30.44 37.49
CA SER A 178 2.49 30.59 37.67
C SER A 178 1.80 31.27 36.49
N LYS A 179 2.49 32.15 35.76
CA LYS A 179 1.95 32.79 34.54
C LYS A 179 1.78 31.75 33.42
N VAL A 180 2.76 30.86 33.27
CA VAL A 180 2.70 29.72 32.32
C VAL A 180 1.54 28.79 32.67
N ILE A 181 1.40 28.39 33.94
CA ILE A 181 0.31 27.51 34.39
C ILE A 181 -1.07 28.15 34.16
N ARG A 182 -1.23 29.44 34.48
CA ARG A 182 -2.49 30.17 34.25
C ARG A 182 -2.84 30.25 32.76
N ALA A 183 -1.86 30.49 31.90
CA ALA A 183 -2.07 30.54 30.46
C ALA A 183 -2.54 29.18 29.90
N LEU A 184 -1.87 28.09 30.28
CA LEU A 184 -2.23 26.73 29.89
C LEU A 184 -3.62 26.33 30.42
N ASN A 185 -3.94 26.63 31.68
CA ASN A 185 -5.26 26.34 32.25
C ASN A 185 -6.39 27.09 31.55
N ARG A 186 -6.13 28.34 31.12
CA ARG A 186 -7.12 29.12 30.36
C ARG A 186 -7.36 28.54 28.97
N LEU A 187 -6.32 28.02 28.31
CA LEU A 187 -6.46 27.32 27.04
C LEU A 187 -7.20 25.98 27.22
N ALA A 188 -6.87 25.22 28.26
CA ALA A 188 -7.58 23.99 28.59
C ALA A 188 -9.07 24.24 28.86
N GLY A 189 -9.41 25.37 29.51
CA GLY A 189 -10.80 25.77 29.74
C GLY A 189 -11.60 26.12 28.48
N LYS A 190 -10.94 26.37 27.34
CA LYS A 190 -11.59 26.57 26.04
C LYS A 190 -11.92 25.24 25.34
N PHE A 191 -11.38 24.12 25.80
CA PHE A 191 -11.68 22.81 25.22
C PHE A 191 -13.12 22.40 25.54
N SER A 192 -13.88 22.05 24.50
CA SER A 192 -15.25 21.58 24.61
C SER A 192 -15.40 20.24 23.90
N THR A 193 -15.80 19.21 24.66
CA THR A 193 -16.01 17.85 24.12
C THR A 193 -17.11 17.78 23.07
N LYS A 194 -18.07 18.72 23.10
CA LYS A 194 -19.12 18.82 22.06
C LYS A 194 -18.60 19.32 20.72
N GLN A 195 -17.52 20.12 20.73
CA GLN A 195 -16.95 20.72 19.53
C GLN A 195 -15.79 19.90 18.97
N PHE A 196 -14.97 19.34 19.85
CA PHE A 196 -13.72 18.66 19.48
C PHE A 196 -13.72 17.16 19.75
N GLY A 197 -14.78 16.57 20.33
CA GLY A 197 -14.80 15.15 20.67
C GLY A 197 -14.03 14.82 21.96
N ASP A 198 -13.56 13.59 22.10
CA ASP A 198 -12.77 13.18 23.28
C ASP A 198 -11.31 13.65 23.13
N TYR A 199 -10.73 14.21 24.19
CA TYR A 199 -9.33 14.62 24.17
C TYR A 199 -8.39 13.42 24.02
N HIS A 200 -8.81 12.22 24.43
CA HIS A 200 -8.02 10.99 24.25
C HIS A 200 -7.75 10.66 22.79
N ASP A 201 -8.63 11.07 21.86
CA ASP A 201 -8.45 10.84 20.43
C ASP A 201 -7.21 11.58 19.88
N TYR A 202 -6.83 12.67 20.55
CA TYR A 202 -5.64 13.47 20.26
C TYR A 202 -4.41 13.05 21.07
N LEU A 203 -4.55 12.18 22.07
CA LEU A 203 -3.42 11.67 22.85
C LEU A 203 -2.83 10.45 22.14
N ILE A 204 -1.95 10.69 21.16
CA ILE A 204 -1.10 9.63 20.63
C ILE A 204 -0.04 9.32 21.70
N ALA A 205 0.11 8.05 22.09
CA ALA A 205 1.29 7.62 22.84
C ALA A 205 2.53 7.90 21.97
N LEU A 206 3.34 8.86 22.40
CA LEU A 206 4.55 9.31 21.71
C LEU A 206 5.75 8.45 22.10
#